data_AF-A0A286U3E6-F1
#
_entry.id   AF-A0A286U3E6-F1
#
_cell.length_a   1.000
_cell.length_b   1.000
_cell.length_c   1.000
_cell.angle_alpha   90.00
_cell.angle_beta   90.00
_cell.angle_gamma   90.00
#
_symmetry.space_group_name_H-M   'P 1'
#
loop_
_entity.id
_entity.type
_entity.pdbx_description
1 polymer ?
#
loop_
_entity_poly.entity_id
_entity_poly.type
_entity_poly.pdbx_seq_one_letter_code
_entity_poly.pdbx_strand_id
1 'polypeptide(L)'
;MARAALTKNTSASFRTGLTDYFVLFFLLYIVVFTLLISSWSYAQDAAGVTGTEQDITAVVAAPRGVTVGSGASLDINNGALTIPYDIINNGTLQTSTGTLEVGGNWVNTGTFTSGTGLVNLIDGQSPVGISGNSTFYNFSATTNTGKRLELDVANTQTITNLLTLQGAVGNLLFLRSSADGQQARIDLQSGGTQLIDYIDVKDLDATGESLAPGSPGDYNSVDSGNNNNWFQAIDSDGDGIPDPWEISNFGDLATANGTTDFDNDGLLDIDESLNGTNPKNTDSDGDGMDDGWEVTNGLGPLVDDSGLDPDGDGLTNLQEYNNGINSTDPNVSDLTITAITPSIGTSDGVVNITDISGSGFDNGAAVRLVKAGESDINATGVTVVGPTMITCAFDITNVSTGGWDVVVMNPDTQSVTRTNGFIVKCPTPTCSIDLIPPGPKYGVKVSFSNPCSEPQLIELKIWAEYGGVNIVLLNVGAGRKTSFPAGLESIDITLIPQGSFDFITGVRWWIRLIDPVSGETFDDNSVIIP
;
A
#
# COMPACT_ATOMS: atom_id res chain seq x y z
N MET A 1 -28.41 -35.84 -72.64
CA MET A 1 -28.57 -36.84 -73.72
C MET A 1 -28.28 -36.16 -75.06
N ALA A 2 -27.27 -36.65 -75.79
CA ALA A 2 -27.03 -36.60 -77.25
C ALA A 2 -27.10 -35.24 -77.99
N ARG A 3 -26.34 -34.92 -79.05
CA ARG A 3 -25.17 -35.42 -79.81
C ARG A 3 -24.99 -34.32 -80.89
N ALA A 4 -23.81 -33.70 -80.99
CA ALA A 4 -22.86 -33.87 -82.10
C ALA A 4 -23.35 -33.51 -83.52
N ALA A 5 -22.69 -32.54 -84.19
CA ALA A 5 -22.23 -32.65 -85.58
C ALA A 5 -21.34 -31.46 -86.02
N LEU A 6 -20.04 -31.74 -86.15
CA LEU A 6 -19.13 -31.11 -87.13
C LEU A 6 -19.70 -31.31 -88.56
N THR A 7 -19.36 -30.49 -89.56
CA THR A 7 -18.19 -30.69 -90.47
C THR A 7 -18.17 -29.70 -91.67
N LYS A 8 -16.98 -29.08 -91.89
CA LYS A 8 -16.24 -28.78 -93.15
C LYS A 8 -16.92 -28.20 -94.40
N ASN A 9 -16.36 -27.09 -94.92
CA ASN A 9 -15.46 -26.96 -96.10
C ASN A 9 -15.41 -25.46 -96.48
N THR A 10 -14.36 -24.83 -96.99
CA THR A 10 -13.18 -25.25 -97.78
C THR A 10 -12.13 -24.14 -97.74
N SER A 11 -10.88 -24.55 -97.91
CA SER A 11 -9.62 -23.79 -97.89
C SER A 11 -9.21 -23.23 -99.26
N ALA A 12 -8.53 -22.06 -99.25
CA ALA A 12 -7.55 -21.60 -100.26
C ALA A 12 -6.57 -20.63 -99.54
N SER A 13 -5.34 -21.02 -99.20
CA SER A 13 -4.08 -20.95 -99.98
C SER A 13 -3.69 -19.52 -100.42
N PHE A 14 -2.45 -19.00 -100.35
CA PHE A 14 -1.20 -19.20 -99.59
C PHE A 14 -0.23 -18.11 -100.15
N ARG A 15 0.68 -17.55 -99.32
CA ARG A 15 1.80 -16.60 -99.64
C ARG A 15 1.35 -15.16 -99.97
N THR A 16 1.82 -14.11 -99.30
CA THR A 16 3.22 -13.68 -99.08
C THR A 16 3.32 -12.68 -97.90
N GLY A 17 4.38 -12.73 -97.08
CA GLY A 17 4.76 -11.59 -96.20
C GLY A 17 5.24 -11.94 -94.79
N LEU A 18 6.32 -12.72 -94.65
CA LEU A 18 6.91 -13.09 -93.34
C LEU A 18 8.02 -12.12 -92.85
N THR A 19 7.97 -10.85 -93.25
CA THR A 19 8.97 -9.83 -92.84
C THR A 19 8.40 -8.60 -92.11
N ASP A 20 7.08 -8.46 -92.01
CA ASP A 20 6.47 -7.29 -91.32
C ASP A 20 6.03 -7.56 -89.87
N TYR A 21 5.98 -8.82 -89.42
CA TYR A 21 5.55 -9.17 -88.06
C TYR A 21 6.65 -9.08 -87.00
N PHE A 22 7.93 -9.16 -87.37
CA PHE A 22 9.04 -9.08 -86.41
C PHE A 22 9.35 -7.63 -85.98
N VAL A 23 9.06 -6.64 -86.82
CA VAL A 23 9.27 -5.22 -86.48
C VAL A 23 8.14 -4.69 -85.59
N LEU A 24 6.90 -5.15 -85.81
CA LEU A 24 5.76 -4.78 -84.96
C LEU A 24 5.79 -5.41 -83.56
N PHE A 25 6.33 -6.63 -83.40
CA PHE A 25 6.47 -7.24 -82.06
C PHE A 25 7.63 -6.64 -81.25
N PHE A 26 8.71 -6.19 -81.90
CA PHE A 26 9.85 -5.56 -81.22
C PHE A 26 9.58 -4.11 -80.82
N LEU A 27 8.80 -3.36 -81.62
CA LEU A 27 8.32 -2.02 -81.25
C LEU A 27 7.25 -2.06 -80.15
N LEU A 28 6.36 -3.07 -80.13
CA LEU A 28 5.40 -3.22 -79.04
C LEU A 28 6.10 -3.64 -77.73
N TYR A 29 7.15 -4.47 -77.80
CA TYR A 29 7.93 -4.84 -76.62
C TYR A 29 8.77 -3.65 -76.10
N ILE A 30 9.40 -2.84 -76.96
CA ILE A 30 10.12 -1.64 -76.51
C ILE A 30 9.16 -0.60 -75.95
N VAL A 31 8.00 -0.35 -76.56
CA VAL A 31 7.01 0.63 -76.05
C VAL A 31 6.40 0.16 -74.71
N VAL A 32 6.11 -1.13 -74.55
CA VAL A 32 5.59 -1.70 -73.29
C VAL A 32 6.69 -1.79 -72.21
N PHE A 33 7.96 -2.01 -72.57
CA PHE A 33 9.07 -2.03 -71.61
C PHE A 33 9.56 -0.61 -71.22
N THR A 34 9.49 0.39 -72.11
CA THR A 34 9.67 1.81 -71.72
C THR A 34 8.51 2.37 -70.90
N LEU A 35 7.31 1.78 -71.01
CA LEU A 35 6.17 2.11 -70.13
C LEU A 35 6.21 1.36 -68.78
N LEU A 36 7.04 0.31 -68.64
CA LEU A 36 7.20 -0.46 -67.40
C LEU A 36 8.47 -0.12 -66.59
N ILE A 37 9.44 0.62 -67.16
CA ILE A 37 10.66 1.04 -66.45
C ILE A 37 10.60 2.53 -66.02
N SER A 38 9.63 3.32 -66.48
CA SER A 38 9.41 4.69 -65.96
C SER A 38 8.72 4.73 -64.59
N SER A 39 8.38 3.59 -64.00
CA SER A 39 7.80 3.49 -62.64
C SER A 39 8.82 3.13 -61.55
N TRP A 40 10.12 3.07 -61.86
CA TRP A 40 11.16 2.97 -60.84
C TRP A 40 12.04 4.22 -60.89
N SER A 41 11.88 5.07 -59.87
CA SER A 41 12.51 6.38 -59.67
C SER A 41 11.74 7.55 -60.30
N TYR A 42 10.56 7.88 -59.77
CA TYR A 42 9.97 9.20 -59.98
C TYR A 42 9.40 9.73 -58.66
N ALA A 43 9.94 10.86 -58.22
CA ALA A 43 9.52 11.57 -57.03
C ALA A 43 8.05 12.01 -57.12
N GLN A 44 7.45 12.25 -55.96
CA GLN A 44 6.07 12.66 -55.74
C GLN A 44 5.76 14.06 -56.32
N ASP A 45 5.79 14.26 -57.63
CA ASP A 45 5.44 15.57 -58.19
C ASP A 45 3.92 15.83 -58.04
N ALA A 46 3.62 16.81 -57.19
CA ALA A 46 2.31 17.41 -56.96
C ALA A 46 1.80 18.18 -58.20
N ALA A 47 0.48 18.31 -58.34
CA ALA A 47 -0.09 19.30 -59.26
C ALA A 47 0.18 20.70 -58.68
N GLY A 48 1.14 21.43 -59.26
CA GLY A 48 1.52 22.76 -58.78
C GLY A 48 0.49 23.82 -59.18
N VAL A 49 0.01 24.60 -58.21
CA VAL A 49 -0.69 25.86 -58.46
C VAL A 49 0.38 26.94 -58.68
N THR A 50 0.46 27.50 -59.88
CA THR A 50 1.45 28.52 -60.26
C THR A 50 0.77 29.77 -60.80
N GLY A 51 1.14 30.96 -60.33
CA GLY A 51 0.63 32.24 -60.85
C GLY A 51 -0.63 32.75 -60.15
N THR A 52 -1.50 33.44 -60.91
CA THR A 52 -2.74 34.10 -60.46
C THR A 52 -3.69 33.15 -59.72
N GLU A 53 -4.56 33.74 -58.89
CA GLU A 53 -5.58 33.05 -58.08
C GLU A 53 -6.38 31.99 -58.85
N GLN A 54 -6.51 30.80 -58.25
CA GLN A 54 -7.33 29.70 -58.74
C GLN A 54 -8.50 29.44 -57.80
N ASP A 55 -9.71 29.61 -58.31
CA ASP A 55 -10.96 29.41 -57.56
C ASP A 55 -11.58 28.03 -57.82
N ILE A 56 -11.97 27.33 -56.76
CA ILE A 56 -12.76 26.08 -56.84
C ILE A 56 -14.21 26.37 -56.43
N THR A 57 -15.13 26.38 -57.40
CA THR A 57 -16.57 26.65 -57.17
C THR A 57 -17.46 25.43 -57.39
N ALA A 58 -16.86 24.25 -57.59
CA ALA A 58 -17.54 22.97 -57.81
C ALA A 58 -16.77 21.85 -57.08
N VAL A 59 -17.32 20.63 -57.09
CA VAL A 59 -16.61 19.46 -56.55
C VAL A 59 -15.49 19.05 -57.50
N VAL A 60 -14.26 19.03 -57.02
CA VAL A 60 -13.06 18.68 -57.78
C VAL A 60 -12.24 17.65 -57.00
N ALA A 61 -11.76 16.60 -57.67
CA ALA A 61 -10.83 15.64 -57.10
C ALA A 61 -9.44 15.84 -57.74
N ALA A 62 -8.42 16.05 -56.91
CA ALA A 62 -7.03 16.08 -57.36
C ALA A 62 -6.46 14.66 -57.29
N PRO A 63 -6.08 14.02 -58.41
CA PRO A 63 -5.61 12.62 -58.40
C PRO A 63 -4.20 12.45 -57.79
N ARG A 64 -3.54 13.54 -57.40
CA ARG A 64 -2.18 13.63 -56.84
C ARG A 64 -2.18 14.67 -55.72
N GLY A 65 -1.07 14.78 -55.00
CA GLY A 65 -0.87 15.87 -54.03
C GLY A 65 -0.95 17.25 -54.70
N VAL A 66 -1.23 18.28 -53.90
CA VAL A 66 -1.35 19.68 -54.35
C VAL A 66 -0.27 20.51 -53.66
N THR A 67 0.43 21.33 -54.43
CA THR A 67 1.37 22.32 -53.88
C THR A 67 0.95 23.71 -54.31
N VAL A 68 0.61 24.55 -53.32
CA VAL A 68 0.42 25.99 -53.52
C VAL A 68 1.80 26.64 -53.41
N GLY A 69 2.38 26.99 -54.57
CA GLY A 69 3.70 27.59 -54.63
C GLY A 69 3.75 28.97 -53.99
N SER A 70 4.95 29.44 -53.64
CA SER A 70 5.14 30.80 -53.14
C SER A 70 4.63 31.84 -54.15
N GLY A 71 3.81 32.78 -53.69
CA GLY A 71 3.15 33.80 -54.52
C GLY A 71 1.94 33.30 -55.31
N ALA A 72 1.57 32.02 -55.22
CA ALA A 72 0.32 31.50 -55.76
C ALA A 72 -0.81 31.55 -54.72
N SER A 73 -2.06 31.61 -55.20
CA SER A 73 -3.26 31.58 -54.36
C SER A 73 -4.23 30.50 -54.82
N LEU A 74 -4.79 29.74 -53.88
CA LEU A 74 -5.83 28.74 -54.08
C LEU A 74 -6.99 29.02 -53.12
N ASP A 75 -8.18 29.34 -53.65
CA ASP A 75 -9.39 29.56 -52.85
C ASP A 75 -10.46 28.49 -53.17
N ILE A 76 -10.86 27.74 -52.14
CA ILE A 76 -11.91 26.72 -52.24
C ILE A 76 -13.32 27.33 -52.28
N ASN A 77 -13.46 28.64 -52.09
CA ASN A 77 -14.69 29.41 -52.24
C ASN A 77 -15.90 28.75 -51.54
N ASN A 78 -16.79 28.13 -52.29
CA ASN A 78 -17.93 27.36 -51.80
C ASN A 78 -17.95 25.93 -52.37
N GLY A 79 -16.86 25.52 -53.03
CA GLY A 79 -16.70 24.20 -53.62
C GLY A 79 -16.21 23.17 -52.61
N ALA A 80 -15.88 21.98 -53.14
CA ALA A 80 -15.25 20.91 -52.39
C ALA A 80 -14.03 20.40 -53.17
N LEU A 81 -12.87 20.32 -52.51
CA LEU A 81 -11.65 19.79 -53.09
C LEU A 81 -11.18 18.58 -52.30
N THR A 82 -11.13 17.42 -52.95
CA THR A 82 -10.61 16.18 -52.35
C THR A 82 -9.21 15.89 -52.89
N ILE A 83 -8.25 15.73 -51.98
CA ILE A 83 -6.84 15.46 -52.26
C ILE A 83 -6.45 14.18 -51.50
N PRO A 84 -6.37 13.01 -52.16
CA PRO A 84 -6.04 11.74 -51.47
C PRO A 84 -4.61 11.67 -50.92
N TYR A 85 -3.77 12.66 -51.20
CA TYR A 85 -2.36 12.75 -50.84
C TYR A 85 -2.08 14.08 -50.11
N ASP A 86 -0.81 14.50 -50.08
CA ASP A 86 -0.36 15.69 -49.37
C ASP A 86 -0.89 16.99 -49.98
N ILE A 87 -1.15 17.96 -49.10
CA ILE A 87 -1.26 19.37 -49.46
C ILE A 87 -0.08 20.13 -48.85
N ILE A 88 0.64 20.87 -49.70
CA ILE A 88 1.77 21.70 -49.30
C ILE A 88 1.45 23.15 -49.64
N ASN A 89 1.17 23.97 -48.63
CA ASN A 89 0.95 25.40 -48.79
C ASN A 89 2.22 26.20 -48.48
N ASN A 90 2.83 26.76 -49.53
CA ASN A 90 3.93 27.73 -49.45
C ASN A 90 3.48 29.14 -49.90
N GLY A 91 2.21 29.31 -50.27
CA GLY A 91 1.60 30.53 -50.80
C GLY A 91 0.39 30.96 -49.97
N THR A 92 -0.74 31.24 -50.61
CA THR A 92 -2.02 31.53 -49.93
C THR A 92 -3.03 30.43 -50.22
N LEU A 93 -3.57 29.81 -49.16
CA LEU A 93 -4.64 28.83 -49.23
C LEU A 93 -5.85 29.37 -48.46
N GLN A 94 -7.04 29.35 -49.08
CA GLN A 94 -8.26 29.82 -48.45
C GLN A 94 -9.38 28.79 -48.62
N THR A 95 -10.14 28.50 -47.56
CA THR A 95 -11.32 27.63 -47.68
C THR A 95 -12.62 28.41 -47.87
N SER A 96 -12.68 29.69 -47.47
CA SER A 96 -13.88 30.52 -47.57
C SER A 96 -15.09 29.86 -46.87
N THR A 97 -16.02 29.24 -47.59
CA THR A 97 -17.14 28.44 -47.06
C THR A 97 -17.08 26.98 -47.51
N GLY A 98 -16.09 26.63 -48.34
CA GLY A 98 -15.93 25.34 -48.97
C GLY A 98 -15.32 24.27 -48.06
N THR A 99 -15.19 23.07 -48.62
CA THR A 99 -14.65 21.90 -47.92
C THR A 99 -13.36 21.42 -48.58
N LEU A 100 -12.31 21.21 -47.78
CA LEU A 100 -11.04 20.67 -48.22
C LEU A 100 -10.81 19.32 -47.53
N GLU A 101 -10.82 18.24 -48.31
CA GLU A 101 -10.59 16.88 -47.83
C GLU A 101 -9.17 16.44 -48.19
N VAL A 102 -8.39 16.00 -47.19
CA VAL A 102 -6.97 15.66 -47.38
C VAL A 102 -6.68 14.27 -46.82
N GLY A 103 -6.14 13.39 -47.67
CA GLY A 103 -5.78 12.02 -47.31
C GLY A 103 -4.31 11.85 -46.87
N GLY A 104 -3.44 12.81 -47.22
CA GLY A 104 -2.02 12.82 -46.85
C GLY A 104 -1.64 13.94 -45.88
N ASN A 105 -0.37 14.33 -45.89
CA ASN A 105 0.18 15.35 -45.00
C ASN A 105 -0.45 16.74 -45.22
N TRP A 106 -0.68 17.46 -44.12
CA TRP A 106 -0.97 18.89 -44.12
C TRP A 106 0.30 19.66 -43.79
N VAL A 107 0.83 20.41 -44.76
CA VAL A 107 2.03 21.24 -44.57
C VAL A 107 1.67 22.69 -44.86
N ASN A 108 1.66 23.54 -43.83
CA ASN A 108 1.37 24.97 -43.98
C ASN A 108 2.56 25.85 -43.59
N THR A 109 3.35 26.27 -44.58
CA THR A 109 4.43 27.26 -44.37
C THR A 109 4.09 28.64 -44.95
N GLY A 110 2.97 28.73 -45.67
CA GLY A 110 2.40 29.97 -46.21
C GLY A 110 1.28 30.54 -45.33
N THR A 111 0.39 31.31 -45.95
CA THR A 111 -0.81 31.88 -45.31
C THR A 111 -2.00 30.95 -45.53
N PHE A 112 -2.67 30.55 -44.46
CA PHE A 112 -3.94 29.82 -44.52
C PHE A 112 -5.07 30.66 -43.91
N THR A 113 -6.16 30.85 -44.65
CA THR A 113 -7.36 31.57 -44.20
C THR A 113 -8.57 30.64 -44.25
N SER A 114 -9.12 30.27 -43.10
CA SER A 114 -10.19 29.28 -43.02
C SER A 114 -11.58 29.80 -43.43
N GLY A 115 -11.86 31.10 -43.25
CA GLY A 115 -13.22 31.62 -43.41
C GLY A 115 -14.18 30.91 -42.46
N THR A 116 -15.26 30.34 -42.98
CA THR A 116 -16.16 29.42 -42.27
C THR A 116 -16.15 27.99 -42.84
N GLY A 117 -15.15 27.65 -43.65
CA GLY A 117 -15.03 26.36 -44.32
C GLY A 117 -14.60 25.20 -43.41
N LEU A 118 -14.55 24.00 -43.99
CA LEU A 118 -14.15 22.76 -43.33
C LEU A 118 -12.83 22.24 -43.92
N VAL A 119 -11.88 21.92 -43.05
CA VAL A 119 -10.74 21.05 -43.40
C VAL A 119 -10.97 19.69 -42.76
N ASN A 120 -11.02 18.64 -43.58
CA ASN A 120 -11.28 17.27 -43.16
C ASN A 120 -10.13 16.35 -43.55
N LEU A 121 -9.42 15.79 -42.57
CA LEU A 121 -8.43 14.75 -42.80
C LEU A 121 -9.14 13.40 -42.91
N ILE A 122 -9.20 12.88 -44.14
CA ILE A 122 -9.90 11.64 -44.49
C ILE A 122 -8.95 10.44 -44.47
N ASP A 123 -9.51 9.23 -44.43
CA ASP A 123 -8.76 7.99 -44.61
C ASP A 123 -7.96 8.01 -45.93
N GLY A 124 -6.71 7.56 -45.86
CA GLY A 124 -5.72 7.71 -46.92
C GLY A 124 -4.37 7.20 -46.47
N GLN A 125 -3.38 8.08 -46.45
CA GLN A 125 -2.07 7.75 -45.89
C GLN A 125 -2.15 7.62 -44.35
N SER A 126 -1.27 6.80 -43.79
CA SER A 126 -1.04 6.74 -42.35
C SER A 126 0.41 6.27 -42.07
N PRO A 127 1.18 6.94 -41.19
CA PRO A 127 0.83 8.15 -40.47
C PRO A 127 0.66 9.38 -41.40
N VAL A 128 -0.06 10.38 -40.91
CA VAL A 128 -0.21 11.70 -41.55
C VAL A 128 0.27 12.77 -40.59
N GLY A 129 1.16 13.63 -41.05
CA GLY A 129 1.65 14.78 -40.29
C GLY A 129 0.83 16.05 -40.55
N ILE A 130 0.63 16.84 -39.50
CA ILE A 130 0.19 18.24 -39.56
C ILE A 130 1.35 19.12 -39.10
N SER A 131 1.84 19.98 -39.99
CA SER A 131 2.98 20.86 -39.73
C SER A 131 2.70 22.31 -40.11
N GLY A 132 3.38 23.22 -39.41
CA GLY A 132 3.16 24.66 -39.51
C GLY A 132 1.91 25.13 -38.76
N ASN A 133 1.85 26.41 -38.44
CA ASN A 133 0.70 26.98 -37.71
C ASN A 133 -0.51 27.10 -38.64
N SER A 134 -1.67 26.62 -38.19
CA SER A 134 -2.93 26.75 -38.95
C SER A 134 -4.07 27.13 -38.02
N THR A 135 -4.94 28.05 -38.47
CA THR A 135 -6.17 28.40 -37.76
C THR A 135 -7.37 27.95 -38.58
N PHE A 136 -7.94 26.82 -38.19
CA PHE A 136 -9.13 26.23 -38.79
C PHE A 136 -10.40 26.83 -38.17
N TYR A 137 -11.45 26.96 -38.98
CA TYR A 137 -12.78 27.27 -38.48
C TYR A 137 -13.47 25.98 -38.02
N ASN A 138 -13.72 25.07 -38.96
CA ASN A 138 -14.06 23.68 -38.68
C ASN A 138 -12.88 22.77 -39.06
N PHE A 139 -12.46 21.93 -38.13
CA PHE A 139 -11.45 20.90 -38.36
C PHE A 139 -12.01 19.53 -38.01
N SER A 140 -11.82 18.58 -38.91
CA SER A 140 -12.26 17.20 -38.75
C SER A 140 -11.13 16.24 -39.07
N ALA A 141 -10.96 15.22 -38.25
CA ALA A 141 -10.19 14.02 -38.57
C ALA A 141 -11.04 12.81 -38.23
N THR A 142 -11.47 12.09 -39.25
CA THR A 142 -12.34 10.92 -39.09
C THR A 142 -11.71 9.72 -39.76
N THR A 143 -11.77 8.56 -39.09
CA THR A 143 -11.22 7.32 -39.63
C THR A 143 -12.16 6.15 -39.37
N ASN A 144 -12.39 5.34 -40.41
CA ASN A 144 -13.11 4.08 -40.30
C ASN A 144 -12.16 2.87 -40.33
N THR A 145 -10.89 3.10 -40.70
CA THR A 145 -9.88 2.06 -40.92
C THR A 145 -8.72 2.11 -39.92
N GLY A 146 -8.72 3.11 -39.05
CA GLY A 146 -7.63 3.41 -38.13
C GLY A 146 -6.62 4.33 -38.82
N LYS A 147 -6.26 5.42 -38.15
CA LYS A 147 -5.30 6.40 -38.65
C LYS A 147 -4.44 6.92 -37.51
N ARG A 148 -3.14 7.06 -37.76
CA ARG A 148 -2.23 7.87 -36.93
C ARG A 148 -2.09 9.28 -37.50
N LEU A 149 -2.39 10.27 -36.67
CA LEU A 149 -2.24 11.70 -36.90
C LEU A 149 -1.13 12.25 -36.01
N GLU A 150 -0.11 12.83 -36.62
CA GLU A 150 1.07 13.36 -35.92
C GLU A 150 1.08 14.90 -35.98
N LEU A 151 1.05 15.55 -34.82
CA LEU A 151 1.12 17.00 -34.72
C LEU A 151 2.56 17.45 -34.45
N ASP A 152 3.03 18.44 -35.21
CA ASP A 152 4.34 19.03 -34.99
C ASP A 152 4.43 19.72 -33.63
N VAL A 153 5.44 19.38 -32.81
CA VAL A 153 5.64 19.96 -31.47
C VAL A 153 6.03 21.44 -31.52
N ALA A 154 6.54 21.92 -32.64
CA ALA A 154 6.95 23.32 -32.80
C ALA A 154 5.79 24.27 -33.14
N ASN A 155 4.61 23.73 -33.46
CA ASN A 155 3.51 24.49 -34.05
C ASN A 155 2.19 24.23 -33.32
N THR A 156 1.30 25.22 -33.36
CA THR A 156 -0.05 25.10 -32.79
C THR A 156 -1.08 24.96 -33.92
N GLN A 157 -1.99 24.00 -33.78
CA GLN A 157 -3.19 23.91 -34.60
C GLN A 157 -4.36 24.54 -33.82
N THR A 158 -4.88 25.66 -34.31
CA THR A 158 -5.99 26.38 -33.66
C THR A 158 -7.30 26.09 -34.36
N ILE A 159 -8.35 25.84 -33.58
CA ILE A 159 -9.72 25.59 -34.05
C ILE A 159 -10.64 26.61 -33.38
N THR A 160 -11.44 27.32 -34.20
CA THR A 160 -12.26 28.44 -33.70
C THR A 160 -13.76 28.13 -33.61
N ASN A 161 -14.25 27.03 -34.17
CA ASN A 161 -15.67 26.67 -34.12
C ASN A 161 -15.95 25.19 -33.79
N LEU A 162 -15.60 24.24 -34.65
CA LEU A 162 -15.89 22.81 -34.43
C LEU A 162 -14.63 21.96 -34.63
N LEU A 163 -14.28 21.19 -33.59
CA LEU A 163 -13.27 20.13 -33.62
C LEU A 163 -13.96 18.77 -33.65
N THR A 164 -13.75 17.98 -34.70
CA THR A 164 -14.25 16.59 -34.78
C THR A 164 -13.07 15.64 -34.86
N LEU A 165 -12.93 14.73 -33.90
CA LEU A 165 -11.89 13.70 -33.85
C LEU A 165 -12.56 12.36 -33.60
N GLN A 166 -12.74 11.55 -34.63
CA GLN A 166 -13.51 10.31 -34.52
C GLN A 166 -12.79 9.12 -35.14
N GLY A 167 -12.56 8.09 -34.32
CA GLY A 167 -12.29 6.74 -34.81
C GLY A 167 -13.58 5.96 -35.02
N ALA A 168 -13.43 4.64 -35.15
CA ALA A 168 -14.53 3.69 -35.19
C ALA A 168 -14.26 2.53 -34.23
N VAL A 169 -15.30 1.75 -33.93
CA VAL A 169 -15.17 0.53 -33.12
C VAL A 169 -14.07 -0.38 -33.71
N GLY A 170 -13.07 -0.68 -32.89
CA GLY A 170 -11.90 -1.49 -33.28
C GLY A 170 -10.85 -0.77 -34.13
N ASN A 171 -11.05 0.50 -34.47
CA ASN A 171 -10.19 1.31 -35.33
C ASN A 171 -10.04 2.73 -34.76
N LEU A 172 -9.18 2.89 -33.76
CA LEU A 172 -8.95 4.18 -33.11
C LEU A 172 -8.26 5.19 -34.04
N LEU A 173 -8.56 6.47 -33.82
CA LEU A 173 -7.73 7.58 -34.31
C LEU A 173 -6.60 7.82 -33.30
N PHE A 174 -5.36 7.53 -33.68
CA PHE A 174 -4.19 7.77 -32.84
C PHE A 174 -3.70 9.20 -33.04
N LEU A 175 -3.88 10.06 -32.04
CA LEU A 175 -3.27 11.39 -31.97
C LEU A 175 -1.94 11.28 -31.25
N ARG A 176 -0.87 11.76 -31.90
CA ARG A 176 0.49 11.72 -31.38
C ARG A 176 1.19 13.05 -31.62
N SER A 177 2.14 13.40 -30.76
CA SER A 177 3.14 14.38 -31.14
C SER A 177 4.13 13.78 -32.15
N SER A 178 4.81 14.68 -32.86
CA SER A 178 5.93 14.35 -33.75
C SER A 178 7.23 13.99 -32.99
N ALA A 179 7.28 14.16 -31.67
CA ALA A 179 8.45 13.88 -30.84
C ALA A 179 8.04 13.30 -29.48
N ASP A 180 8.30 12.01 -29.27
CA ASP A 180 7.96 11.30 -28.04
C ASP A 180 8.40 12.06 -26.77
N GLY A 181 7.49 12.18 -25.80
CA GLY A 181 7.71 12.88 -24.54
C GLY A 181 7.65 14.41 -24.63
N GLN A 182 7.49 14.98 -25.82
CA GLN A 182 7.21 16.41 -26.02
C GLN A 182 5.78 16.62 -26.48
N GLN A 183 5.08 17.52 -25.82
CA GLN A 183 3.68 17.79 -26.10
C GLN A 183 3.52 18.63 -27.37
N ALA A 184 2.70 18.17 -28.32
CA ALA A 184 2.22 18.98 -29.42
C ALA A 184 0.91 19.68 -29.05
N ARG A 185 0.64 20.86 -29.62
CA ARG A 185 -0.47 21.72 -29.19
C ARG A 185 -1.65 21.69 -30.16
N ILE A 186 -2.83 21.46 -29.60
CA ILE A 186 -4.12 21.70 -30.24
C ILE A 186 -4.90 22.72 -29.42
N ASP A 187 -5.38 23.77 -30.07
CA ASP A 187 -5.98 24.92 -29.39
C ASP A 187 -7.45 25.05 -29.81
N LEU A 188 -8.38 24.56 -29.00
CA LEU A 188 -9.81 24.80 -29.21
C LEU A 188 -10.18 26.11 -28.52
N GLN A 189 -10.44 27.15 -29.31
CA GLN A 189 -10.73 28.47 -28.76
C GLN A 189 -12.06 28.51 -28.02
N SER A 190 -12.17 29.43 -27.08
CA SER A 190 -13.36 29.53 -26.24
C SER A 190 -14.63 29.79 -27.04
N GLY A 191 -15.70 29.06 -26.69
CA GLY A 191 -16.95 29.00 -27.43
C GLY A 191 -16.94 28.00 -28.61
N GLY A 192 -15.80 27.36 -28.88
CA GLY A 192 -15.70 26.22 -29.77
C GLY A 192 -16.41 24.99 -29.21
N THR A 193 -16.83 24.11 -30.11
CA THR A 193 -17.49 22.84 -29.80
C THR A 193 -16.63 21.66 -30.26
N GLN A 194 -16.82 20.50 -29.64
CA GLN A 194 -16.05 19.31 -29.92
C GLN A 194 -16.93 18.07 -30.05
N LEU A 195 -16.54 17.17 -30.95
CA LEU A 195 -17.10 15.84 -31.13
C LEU A 195 -15.94 14.86 -31.16
N ILE A 196 -15.65 14.24 -30.02
CA ILE A 196 -14.50 13.37 -29.82
C ILE A 196 -15.01 11.98 -29.41
N ASP A 197 -14.56 10.93 -30.10
CA ASP A 197 -14.93 9.54 -29.78
C ASP A 197 -13.94 8.56 -30.44
N TYR A 198 -13.69 7.39 -29.83
CA TYR A 198 -12.78 6.36 -30.35
C TYR A 198 -11.38 6.88 -30.72
N ILE A 199 -10.75 7.64 -29.84
CA ILE A 199 -9.39 8.15 -30.05
C ILE A 199 -8.39 7.53 -29.07
N ASP A 200 -7.12 7.57 -29.43
CA ASP A 200 -6.01 7.31 -28.52
C ASP A 200 -5.09 8.53 -28.54
N VAL A 201 -4.87 9.15 -27.38
CA VAL A 201 -4.11 10.40 -27.26
C VAL A 201 -2.80 10.15 -26.51
N LYS A 202 -1.68 10.66 -27.03
CA LYS A 202 -0.40 10.63 -26.31
C LYS A 202 0.47 11.82 -26.67
N ASP A 203 1.07 12.45 -25.67
CA ASP A 203 1.97 13.60 -25.82
C ASP A 203 1.24 14.83 -26.44
N LEU A 204 0.01 15.15 -26.00
CA LEU A 204 -0.74 16.30 -26.48
C LEU A 204 -1.09 17.30 -25.37
N ASP A 205 -1.03 18.59 -25.70
CA ASP A 205 -1.48 19.70 -24.85
C ASP A 205 -2.70 20.36 -25.51
N ALA A 206 -3.87 20.20 -24.89
CA ALA A 206 -5.10 20.89 -25.27
C ALA A 206 -5.09 22.30 -24.67
N THR A 207 -4.74 23.30 -25.47
CA THR A 207 -4.82 24.69 -25.04
C THR A 207 -6.22 25.26 -25.33
N GLY A 208 -6.64 26.26 -24.55
CA GLY A 208 -8.00 26.79 -24.66
C GLY A 208 -9.00 25.96 -23.85
N GLU A 209 -10.05 25.47 -24.51
CA GLU A 209 -11.06 24.59 -23.89
C GLU A 209 -10.49 23.18 -23.62
N SER A 210 -10.93 22.55 -22.52
CA SER A 210 -10.58 21.15 -22.22
C SER A 210 -11.10 20.21 -23.30
N LEU A 211 -10.30 19.24 -23.73
CA LEU A 211 -10.70 18.28 -24.76
C LEU A 211 -11.12 16.94 -24.14
N ALA A 212 -12.29 16.46 -24.58
CA ALA A 212 -12.97 15.28 -24.05
C ALA A 212 -13.07 15.31 -22.51
N PRO A 213 -13.70 16.33 -21.90
CA PRO A 213 -13.82 16.43 -20.43
C PRO A 213 -14.65 15.25 -19.88
N GLY A 214 -14.03 14.42 -19.06
CA GLY A 214 -14.56 13.14 -18.57
C GLY A 214 -13.46 12.06 -18.56
N SER A 215 -13.83 10.84 -18.19
CA SER A 215 -12.89 9.71 -18.25
C SER A 215 -12.71 9.25 -19.70
N PRO A 216 -11.55 8.67 -20.10
CA PRO A 216 -11.35 8.15 -21.46
C PRO A 216 -12.44 7.15 -21.90
N GLY A 217 -12.99 6.38 -20.95
CA GLY A 217 -14.09 5.44 -21.18
C GLY A 217 -15.39 6.08 -21.68
N ASP A 218 -15.69 7.32 -21.27
CA ASP A 218 -16.90 8.05 -21.70
C ASP A 218 -16.90 8.35 -23.20
N TYR A 219 -15.70 8.37 -23.79
CA TYR A 219 -15.43 8.69 -25.18
C TYR A 219 -14.94 7.47 -25.98
N ASN A 220 -15.13 6.25 -25.48
CA ASN A 220 -14.58 5.01 -26.06
C ASN A 220 -13.08 5.12 -26.42
N SER A 221 -12.34 5.89 -25.62
CA SER A 221 -11.01 6.38 -25.95
C SER A 221 -9.95 5.87 -24.98
N VAL A 222 -8.70 6.12 -25.33
CA VAL A 222 -7.52 5.72 -24.56
C VAL A 222 -6.65 6.94 -24.29
N ASP A 223 -6.29 7.14 -23.02
CA ASP A 223 -5.22 8.04 -22.62
C ASP A 223 -3.90 7.24 -22.55
N SER A 224 -3.03 7.43 -23.55
CA SER A 224 -1.72 6.77 -23.63
C SER A 224 -0.60 7.58 -22.97
N GLY A 225 -0.94 8.67 -22.24
CA GLY A 225 -0.06 9.38 -21.32
C GLY A 225 0.57 10.68 -21.85
N ASN A 226 1.09 11.47 -20.92
CA ASN A 226 1.70 12.79 -21.13
C ASN A 226 0.76 13.79 -21.82
N ASN A 227 -0.53 13.69 -21.54
CA ASN A 227 -1.54 14.62 -22.06
C ASN A 227 -1.85 15.70 -21.03
N ASN A 228 -2.03 16.95 -21.48
CA ASN A 228 -2.44 18.06 -20.65
C ASN A 228 -3.82 18.58 -21.10
N ASN A 229 -4.73 18.78 -20.16
CA ASN A 229 -6.09 19.27 -20.41
C ASN A 229 -6.92 18.38 -21.37
N TRP A 230 -6.59 17.09 -21.38
CA TRP A 230 -7.37 16.02 -22.01
C TRP A 230 -7.98 15.15 -20.90
N PHE A 231 -9.19 14.64 -21.12
CA PHE A 231 -9.83 13.66 -20.22
C PHE A 231 -9.86 14.11 -18.75
N GLN A 232 -10.12 15.39 -18.51
CA GLN A 232 -10.26 15.92 -17.15
C GLN A 232 -11.64 15.56 -16.62
N ALA A 233 -11.67 14.88 -15.47
CA ALA A 233 -12.89 14.70 -14.70
C ALA A 233 -13.56 16.06 -14.50
N ILE A 234 -14.84 16.15 -14.88
CA ILE A 234 -15.63 17.35 -14.66
C ILE A 234 -15.88 17.43 -13.14
N ASP A 235 -15.61 18.60 -12.57
CA ASP A 235 -15.85 18.96 -11.18
C ASP A 235 -16.46 20.37 -11.21
N SER A 236 -17.79 20.42 -11.31
CA SER A 236 -18.56 21.63 -11.62
C SER A 236 -18.69 22.56 -10.41
N ASP A 237 -18.67 22.02 -9.20
CA ASP A 237 -18.78 22.79 -7.97
C ASP A 237 -17.42 23.00 -7.25
N GLY A 238 -16.37 22.32 -7.72
CA GLY A 238 -14.97 22.62 -7.46
C GLY A 238 -14.48 22.10 -6.12
N ASP A 239 -15.07 21.02 -5.62
CA ASP A 239 -14.76 20.46 -4.31
C ASP A 239 -13.76 19.30 -4.36
N GLY A 240 -13.32 18.92 -5.57
CA GLY A 240 -12.35 17.87 -5.81
C GLY A 240 -12.96 16.49 -6.08
N ILE A 241 -14.29 16.35 -6.02
CA ILE A 241 -14.99 15.12 -6.38
C ILE A 241 -15.48 15.21 -7.83
N PRO A 242 -15.26 14.19 -8.68
CA PRO A 242 -15.79 14.19 -10.04
C PRO A 242 -17.32 14.15 -10.12
N ASP A 243 -17.94 15.07 -10.88
CA ASP A 243 -19.38 15.09 -11.17
C ASP A 243 -19.92 13.70 -11.57
N PRO A 244 -19.29 12.91 -12.46
CA PRO A 244 -19.84 11.60 -12.83
C PRO A 244 -19.89 10.63 -11.65
N TRP A 245 -18.93 10.72 -10.72
CA TRP A 245 -18.90 9.89 -9.53
C TRP A 245 -20.01 10.31 -8.56
N GLU A 246 -20.19 11.61 -8.32
CA GLU A 246 -21.26 12.13 -7.46
C GLU A 246 -22.64 11.80 -8.01
N ILE A 247 -22.86 11.99 -9.31
CA ILE A 247 -24.15 11.67 -9.94
C ILE A 247 -24.44 10.17 -9.91
N SER A 248 -23.41 9.33 -10.08
CA SER A 248 -23.57 7.86 -10.01
C SER A 248 -23.93 7.39 -8.60
N ASN A 249 -23.26 7.94 -7.58
CA ASN A 249 -23.46 7.52 -6.20
C ASN A 249 -24.67 8.21 -5.57
N PHE A 250 -24.83 9.53 -5.71
CA PHE A 250 -25.82 10.32 -4.98
C PHE A 250 -26.93 10.89 -5.85
N GLY A 251 -26.66 11.12 -7.14
CA GLY A 251 -27.63 11.69 -8.09
C GLY A 251 -27.72 13.21 -8.07
N ASP A 252 -26.83 13.87 -7.32
CA ASP A 252 -26.61 15.32 -7.31
C ASP A 252 -25.12 15.62 -7.02
N LEU A 253 -24.73 16.89 -7.20
CA LEU A 253 -23.37 17.42 -6.99
C LEU A 253 -23.25 18.13 -5.63
N ALA A 254 -23.97 17.68 -4.60
CA ALA A 254 -24.01 18.42 -3.33
C ALA A 254 -24.04 17.53 -2.10
N THR A 255 -24.44 16.27 -2.27
CA THR A 255 -24.47 15.29 -1.19
C THR A 255 -23.07 14.92 -0.74
N ALA A 256 -22.19 14.57 -1.69
CA ALA A 256 -20.78 14.43 -1.43
C ALA A 256 -20.10 15.80 -1.54
N ASN A 257 -19.08 16.02 -0.73
CA ASN A 257 -18.10 17.06 -0.94
C ASN A 257 -16.76 16.68 -0.35
N GLY A 258 -15.73 17.51 -0.54
CA GLY A 258 -14.38 17.25 -0.03
C GLY A 258 -14.23 17.08 1.50
N THR A 259 -15.31 17.08 2.28
CA THR A 259 -15.30 16.86 3.74
C THR A 259 -16.39 15.91 4.25
N THR A 260 -17.23 15.36 3.37
CA THR A 260 -18.27 14.41 3.79
C THR A 260 -17.70 13.01 3.91
N ASP A 261 -18.34 12.22 4.77
CA ASP A 261 -18.12 10.80 5.02
C ASP A 261 -19.53 10.23 5.19
N PHE A 262 -20.09 9.73 4.09
CA PHE A 262 -21.52 9.47 4.01
C PHE A 262 -21.94 8.24 4.83
N ASP A 263 -21.13 7.19 4.88
CA ASP A 263 -21.42 5.97 5.64
C ASP A 263 -20.78 5.92 7.04
N ASN A 264 -19.91 6.89 7.37
CA ASN A 264 -19.31 7.14 8.68
C ASN A 264 -18.30 6.06 9.11
N ASP A 265 -17.53 5.54 8.16
CA ASP A 265 -16.48 4.55 8.39
C ASP A 265 -15.10 5.20 8.65
N GLY A 266 -14.99 6.51 8.43
CA GLY A 266 -13.77 7.30 8.62
C GLY A 266 -12.97 7.60 7.34
N LEU A 267 -13.40 7.10 6.18
CA LEU A 267 -12.91 7.48 4.85
C LEU A 267 -13.81 8.58 4.29
N LEU A 268 -13.23 9.71 3.85
CA LEU A 268 -14.04 10.77 3.26
C LEU A 268 -14.51 10.38 1.85
N ASP A 269 -15.70 10.83 1.43
CA ASP A 269 -16.26 10.57 0.10
C ASP A 269 -15.27 10.92 -1.04
N ILE A 270 -14.45 11.97 -0.86
CA ILE A 270 -13.38 12.33 -1.80
C ILE A 270 -12.28 11.27 -1.85
N ASP A 271 -11.88 10.72 -0.71
CA ASP A 271 -10.89 9.65 -0.63
C ASP A 271 -11.46 8.33 -1.16
N GLU A 272 -12.76 8.08 -0.97
CA GLU A 272 -13.44 6.94 -1.57
C GLU A 272 -13.48 7.03 -3.10
N SER A 273 -13.71 8.23 -3.64
CA SER A 273 -13.67 8.47 -5.09
C SER A 273 -12.29 8.15 -5.70
N LEU A 274 -11.22 8.29 -4.91
CA LEU A 274 -9.85 8.00 -5.30
C LEU A 274 -9.46 6.53 -5.08
N ASN A 275 -9.93 5.91 -3.99
CA ASN A 275 -9.65 4.51 -3.65
C ASN A 275 -10.57 3.53 -4.38
N GLY A 276 -11.68 4.00 -4.94
CA GLY A 276 -12.65 3.17 -5.66
C GLY A 276 -13.58 2.37 -4.74
N THR A 277 -13.68 2.76 -3.47
CA THR A 277 -14.61 2.20 -2.49
C THR A 277 -16.03 2.75 -2.69
N ASN A 278 -17.00 2.21 -1.97
CA ASN A 278 -18.40 2.56 -2.12
C ASN A 278 -18.86 3.47 -0.99
N PRO A 279 -19.25 4.74 -1.27
CA PRO A 279 -19.56 5.77 -0.27
C PRO A 279 -20.89 5.60 0.45
N LYS A 280 -21.37 4.37 0.54
CA LYS A 280 -22.63 3.98 1.17
C LYS A 280 -22.48 2.65 1.89
N ASN A 281 -21.28 2.12 1.98
CA ASN A 281 -20.97 0.80 2.47
C ASN A 281 -19.61 0.83 3.15
N THR A 282 -19.63 0.79 4.47
CA THR A 282 -18.45 0.94 5.32
C THR A 282 -17.38 -0.14 5.09
N ASP A 283 -17.69 -1.23 4.40
CA ASP A 283 -16.83 -2.40 4.16
C ASP A 283 -17.04 -2.86 2.70
N SER A 284 -16.26 -2.29 1.77
CA SER A 284 -16.47 -2.41 0.33
C SER A 284 -16.22 -3.80 -0.22
N ASP A 285 -15.33 -4.58 0.39
CA ASP A 285 -15.03 -5.96 -0.02
C ASP A 285 -15.75 -7.04 0.80
N GLY A 286 -16.34 -6.67 1.93
CA GLY A 286 -17.17 -7.51 2.78
C GLY A 286 -16.37 -8.44 3.71
N ASP A 287 -15.13 -8.10 4.06
CA ASP A 287 -14.26 -8.92 4.90
C ASP A 287 -14.43 -8.70 6.41
N GLY A 288 -15.20 -7.68 6.79
CA GLY A 288 -15.53 -7.32 8.15
C GLY A 288 -14.64 -6.26 8.80
N MET A 289 -13.78 -5.60 8.02
CA MET A 289 -13.06 -4.39 8.39
C MET A 289 -13.63 -3.19 7.62
N ASP A 290 -13.55 -2.00 8.21
CA ASP A 290 -14.08 -0.79 7.56
C ASP A 290 -13.05 -0.19 6.59
N ASP A 291 -13.46 0.33 5.42
CA ASP A 291 -12.55 0.85 4.38
C ASP A 291 -11.65 1.96 4.95
N GLY A 292 -12.22 2.86 5.75
CA GLY A 292 -11.49 3.94 6.41
C GLY A 292 -10.43 3.44 7.40
N TRP A 293 -10.68 2.32 8.08
CA TRP A 293 -9.69 1.70 8.96
C TRP A 293 -8.58 1.06 8.14
N GLU A 294 -8.92 0.33 7.09
CA GLU A 294 -7.95 -0.33 6.22
C GLU A 294 -7.00 0.67 5.56
N VAL A 295 -7.54 1.73 4.96
CA VAL A 295 -6.73 2.80 4.34
C VAL A 295 -5.80 3.46 5.37
N THR A 296 -6.31 3.73 6.58
CA THR A 296 -5.51 4.33 7.67
C THR A 296 -4.36 3.42 8.10
N ASN A 297 -4.57 2.09 8.07
CA ASN A 297 -3.58 1.09 8.46
C ASN A 297 -2.84 0.49 7.24
N GLY A 298 -2.94 1.09 6.05
CA GLY A 298 -2.20 0.65 4.86
C GLY A 298 -2.59 -0.73 4.32
N LEU A 299 -3.79 -1.20 4.65
CA LEU A 299 -4.43 -2.40 4.10
C LEU A 299 -5.23 -2.04 2.83
N GLY A 300 -5.79 -3.06 2.17
CA GLY A 300 -6.44 -2.90 0.88
C GLY A 300 -7.96 -2.99 0.94
N PRO A 301 -8.72 -1.86 0.88
CA PRO A 301 -10.18 -1.81 1.11
C PRO A 301 -11.06 -2.42 -0.01
N LEU A 302 -10.45 -3.19 -0.92
CA LEU A 302 -11.10 -3.83 -2.05
C LEU A 302 -10.69 -5.31 -2.17
N VAL A 303 -10.01 -5.85 -1.16
CA VAL A 303 -9.42 -7.19 -1.14
C VAL A 303 -9.49 -7.76 0.28
N ASP A 304 -10.31 -8.81 0.46
CA ASP A 304 -10.38 -9.59 1.72
C ASP A 304 -8.99 -10.03 2.19
N ASP A 305 -8.48 -9.30 3.19
CA ASP A 305 -7.18 -9.50 3.81
C ASP A 305 -7.29 -9.69 5.35
N SER A 306 -8.51 -9.70 5.87
CA SER A 306 -8.94 -9.99 7.25
C SER A 306 -8.16 -11.12 7.98
N GLY A 307 -7.74 -12.15 7.25
CA GLY A 307 -7.03 -13.33 7.76
C GLY A 307 -5.50 -13.28 7.66
N LEU A 308 -4.93 -12.19 7.15
CA LEU A 308 -3.48 -11.99 7.09
C LEU A 308 -2.93 -11.56 8.46
N ASP A 309 -1.63 -11.77 8.63
CA ASP A 309 -0.81 -11.40 9.79
C ASP A 309 0.50 -10.80 9.23
N PRO A 310 0.46 -9.51 8.79
CA PRO A 310 1.57 -8.88 8.09
C PRO A 310 2.81 -8.68 8.95
N ASP A 311 2.63 -8.46 10.26
CA ASP A 311 3.71 -8.20 11.21
C ASP A 311 4.23 -9.46 11.92
N GLY A 312 3.51 -10.58 11.83
CA GLY A 312 3.89 -11.89 12.33
C GLY A 312 3.78 -12.05 13.85
N ASP A 313 2.94 -11.25 14.51
CA ASP A 313 2.78 -11.27 15.96
C ASP A 313 1.76 -12.33 16.45
N GLY A 314 1.03 -12.93 15.50
CA GLY A 314 0.05 -13.98 15.73
C GLY A 314 -1.39 -13.48 15.87
N LEU A 315 -1.64 -12.18 15.69
CA LEU A 315 -2.97 -11.61 15.46
C LEU A 315 -3.22 -11.49 13.96
N THR A 316 -4.48 -11.65 13.56
CA THR A 316 -4.89 -11.33 12.18
C THR A 316 -5.38 -9.88 12.09
N ASN A 317 -5.36 -9.29 10.90
CA ASN A 317 -5.91 -7.95 10.64
C ASN A 317 -7.30 -7.76 11.29
N LEU A 318 -8.19 -8.74 11.12
CA LEU A 318 -9.54 -8.70 11.72
C LEU A 318 -9.52 -8.76 13.26
N GLN A 319 -8.59 -9.50 13.87
CA GLN A 319 -8.47 -9.53 15.32
C GLN A 319 -7.99 -8.18 15.86
N GLU A 320 -7.09 -7.52 15.14
CA GLU A 320 -6.60 -6.20 15.48
C GLU A 320 -7.66 -5.12 15.33
N TYR A 321 -8.41 -5.13 14.21
CA TYR A 321 -9.60 -4.30 14.03
C TYR A 321 -10.59 -4.44 15.22
N ASN A 322 -10.87 -5.69 15.64
CA ASN A 322 -11.76 -5.98 16.77
C ASN A 322 -11.19 -5.62 18.16
N ASN A 323 -9.86 -5.61 18.33
CA ASN A 323 -9.19 -5.25 19.58
C ASN A 323 -9.18 -3.73 19.81
N GLY A 324 -9.57 -2.96 18.78
CA GLY A 324 -9.88 -1.54 18.85
C GLY A 324 -8.77 -0.66 18.30
N ILE A 325 -9.20 0.31 17.49
CA ILE A 325 -8.53 1.37 16.73
C ILE A 325 -7.34 2.14 17.37
N ASN A 326 -6.97 1.87 18.62
CA ASN A 326 -5.91 2.58 19.34
C ASN A 326 -4.96 1.67 20.15
N SER A 327 -5.04 0.35 20.00
CA SER A 327 -4.23 -0.57 20.81
C SER A 327 -3.40 -1.58 20.02
N THR A 328 -3.60 -1.70 18.71
CA THR A 328 -2.95 -2.67 17.83
C THR A 328 -2.83 -2.05 16.43
N ASP A 329 -1.75 -2.32 15.69
CA ASP A 329 -1.52 -1.86 14.31
C ASP A 329 -1.09 -3.07 13.48
N PRO A 330 -1.79 -3.42 12.39
CA PRO A 330 -1.57 -4.66 11.63
C PRO A 330 -0.22 -4.76 10.94
N ASN A 331 0.57 -3.69 10.97
CA ASN A 331 1.91 -3.67 10.44
C ASN A 331 2.98 -3.52 11.55
N VAL A 332 2.60 -3.53 12.83
CA VAL A 332 3.48 -3.29 13.97
C VAL A 332 3.18 -4.27 15.11
N SER A 333 4.10 -5.22 15.27
CA SER A 333 3.99 -6.29 16.27
C SER A 333 3.63 -5.80 17.66
N ASP A 334 2.53 -6.33 18.21
CA ASP A 334 2.03 -5.96 19.52
C ASP A 334 2.86 -6.54 20.66
N LEU A 335 3.22 -5.65 21.60
CA LEU A 335 3.96 -6.01 22.80
C LEU A 335 3.05 -6.67 23.85
N THR A 336 3.25 -7.97 24.13
CA THR A 336 2.45 -8.71 25.14
C THR A 336 3.29 -9.50 26.15
N ILE A 337 2.72 -9.83 27.32
CA ILE A 337 3.31 -10.78 28.30
C ILE A 337 2.31 -11.87 28.67
N THR A 338 2.57 -13.09 28.23
CA THR A 338 1.73 -14.28 28.50
C THR A 338 2.14 -15.04 29.76
N ALA A 339 3.43 -15.08 30.10
CA ALA A 339 3.93 -15.78 31.29
C ALA A 339 5.30 -15.27 31.76
N ILE A 340 5.70 -15.67 32.97
CA ILE A 340 7.05 -15.47 33.52
C ILE A 340 7.48 -16.73 34.28
N THR A 341 8.71 -17.20 34.05
CA THR A 341 9.27 -18.43 34.61
C THR A 341 10.68 -18.21 35.16
N PRO A 342 10.95 -18.52 36.44
CA PRO A 342 9.95 -18.82 37.48
C PRO A 342 9.08 -17.60 37.78
N SER A 343 7.81 -17.81 38.12
CA SER A 343 6.89 -16.74 38.56
C SER A 343 6.97 -16.44 40.05
N ILE A 344 7.90 -17.07 40.78
CA ILE A 344 8.04 -16.97 42.24
C ILE A 344 9.52 -16.90 42.59
N GLY A 345 9.89 -16.02 43.53
CA GLY A 345 11.23 -15.95 44.13
C GLY A 345 11.17 -15.66 45.64
N THR A 346 12.26 -15.95 46.35
CA THR A 346 12.43 -15.64 47.79
C THR A 346 13.23 -14.34 47.95
N SER A 347 12.90 -13.51 48.94
CA SER A 347 13.51 -12.19 49.11
C SER A 347 14.92 -12.23 49.76
N ASP A 348 15.74 -13.22 49.42
CA ASP A 348 17.07 -13.50 49.97
C ASP A 348 18.20 -13.43 48.93
N GLY A 349 17.91 -13.07 47.69
CA GLY A 349 18.94 -12.92 46.66
C GLY A 349 18.43 -12.60 45.26
N VAL A 350 19.25 -12.96 44.28
CA VAL A 350 18.96 -12.79 42.85
C VAL A 350 18.18 -13.99 42.31
N VAL A 351 17.07 -13.73 41.62
CA VAL A 351 16.32 -14.73 40.85
C VAL A 351 16.61 -14.57 39.36
N ASN A 352 17.02 -15.66 38.71
CA ASN A 352 17.20 -15.70 37.26
C ASN A 352 15.88 -16.11 36.61
N ILE A 353 15.32 -15.20 35.82
CA ILE A 353 14.14 -15.43 34.99
C ILE A 353 14.60 -16.05 33.68
N THR A 354 14.21 -17.30 33.50
CA THR A 354 14.60 -18.09 32.33
C THR A 354 13.67 -17.88 31.14
N ASP A 355 12.46 -17.35 31.36
CA ASP A 355 11.49 -17.12 30.29
C ASP A 355 10.43 -16.10 30.72
N ILE A 356 10.46 -14.88 30.17
CA ILE A 356 9.29 -14.01 30.06
C ILE A 356 8.72 -14.26 28.66
N SER A 357 7.58 -14.93 28.60
CA SER A 357 6.93 -15.33 27.36
C SER A 357 5.93 -14.26 26.92
N GLY A 358 5.86 -13.98 25.62
CA GLY A 358 5.03 -12.92 25.05
C GLY A 358 5.17 -12.80 23.53
N SER A 359 4.89 -11.61 23.00
CA SER A 359 5.08 -11.19 21.61
C SER A 359 5.63 -9.76 21.58
N GLY A 360 6.13 -9.32 20.42
CA GLY A 360 6.57 -7.95 20.20
C GLY A 360 7.81 -7.53 20.99
N PHE A 361 8.67 -8.43 21.47
CA PHE A 361 9.86 -8.03 22.22
C PHE A 361 11.00 -7.54 21.32
N ASP A 362 11.39 -6.28 21.50
CA ASP A 362 12.48 -5.67 20.76
C ASP A 362 13.83 -5.72 21.48
N ASN A 363 14.91 -5.85 20.71
CA ASN A 363 16.26 -5.83 21.27
C ASN A 363 16.54 -4.49 21.98
N GLY A 364 16.87 -4.56 23.27
CA GLY A 364 17.01 -3.38 24.13
C GLY A 364 15.80 -3.10 25.02
N ALA A 365 14.77 -3.96 24.98
CA ALA A 365 13.67 -3.91 25.92
C ALA A 365 14.15 -3.85 27.38
N ALA A 366 13.49 -3.04 28.19
CA ALA A 366 13.68 -2.94 29.62
C ALA A 366 12.59 -3.74 30.34
N VAL A 367 12.97 -4.44 31.42
CA VAL A 367 12.02 -5.18 32.27
C VAL A 367 12.14 -4.68 33.70
N ARG A 368 11.01 -4.49 34.37
CA ARG A 368 10.96 -4.13 35.80
C ARG A 368 9.81 -4.81 36.52
N LEU A 369 9.95 -4.98 37.84
CA LEU A 369 8.85 -5.31 38.74
C LEU A 369 8.34 -4.04 39.40
N VAL A 370 7.01 -3.88 39.42
CA VAL A 370 6.34 -2.71 40.00
C VAL A 370 5.32 -3.17 41.03
N LYS A 371 5.25 -2.44 42.16
CA LYS A 371 4.23 -2.65 43.19
C LYS A 371 3.88 -1.32 43.82
N ALA A 372 2.57 -1.06 43.97
CA ALA A 372 2.09 0.21 44.51
C ALA A 372 2.67 0.49 45.91
N GLY A 373 3.30 1.66 46.07
CA GLY A 373 3.92 2.11 47.31
C GLY A 373 5.36 1.65 47.55
N GLU A 374 5.93 0.87 46.63
CA GLU A 374 7.32 0.40 46.66
C GLU A 374 8.15 1.05 45.55
N SER A 375 9.48 0.95 45.66
CA SER A 375 10.38 1.33 44.56
C SER A 375 10.42 0.24 43.50
N ASP A 376 10.44 0.65 42.23
CA ASP A 376 10.59 -0.27 41.09
C ASP A 376 11.89 -1.08 41.18
N ILE A 377 11.81 -2.35 40.79
CA ILE A 377 12.96 -3.25 40.74
C ILE A 377 13.30 -3.48 39.27
N ASN A 378 14.35 -2.81 38.80
CA ASN A 378 14.82 -2.97 37.44
C ASN A 378 15.54 -4.31 37.27
N ALA A 379 15.23 -5.03 36.20
CA ALA A 379 15.94 -6.24 35.84
C ALA A 379 17.39 -5.93 35.42
N THR A 380 18.26 -6.90 35.64
CA THR A 380 19.65 -6.90 35.15
C THR A 380 19.85 -8.04 34.16
N GLY A 381 20.84 -7.91 33.28
CA GLY A 381 21.13 -8.94 32.28
C GLY A 381 19.98 -9.23 31.31
N VAL A 382 19.12 -8.24 31.04
CA VAL A 382 17.99 -8.38 30.12
C VAL A 382 18.51 -8.74 28.73
N THR A 383 18.09 -9.91 28.26
CA THR A 383 18.46 -10.46 26.95
C THR A 383 17.19 -10.91 26.25
N VAL A 384 16.88 -10.26 25.12
CA VAL A 384 15.79 -10.64 24.22
C VAL A 384 16.31 -11.79 23.36
N VAL A 385 15.83 -13.00 23.62
CA VAL A 385 16.26 -14.22 22.90
C VAL A 385 15.58 -14.30 21.53
N GLY A 386 14.42 -13.67 21.40
CA GLY A 386 13.66 -13.47 20.17
C GLY A 386 12.41 -12.63 20.47
N PRO A 387 11.54 -12.39 19.48
CA PRO A 387 10.35 -11.54 19.64
C PRO A 387 9.35 -12.08 20.67
N THR A 388 9.49 -13.33 21.10
CA THR A 388 8.57 -14.00 22.03
C THR A 388 9.16 -14.35 23.38
N MET A 389 10.46 -14.08 23.61
CA MET A 389 11.15 -14.52 24.83
C MET A 389 12.21 -13.52 25.32
N ILE A 390 12.08 -13.10 26.58
CA ILE A 390 13.11 -12.36 27.31
C ILE A 390 13.66 -13.22 28.47
N THR A 391 14.97 -13.15 28.70
CA THR A 391 15.63 -13.65 29.91
C THR A 391 16.23 -12.49 30.69
N CYS A 392 16.20 -12.56 32.01
CA CYS A 392 16.75 -11.50 32.85
C CYS A 392 16.97 -11.99 34.29
N ALA A 393 17.47 -11.12 35.15
CA ALA A 393 17.60 -11.40 36.58
C ALA A 393 17.06 -10.24 37.43
N PHE A 394 16.36 -10.56 38.51
CA PHE A 394 15.93 -9.57 39.51
C PHE A 394 16.68 -9.80 40.82
N ASP A 395 17.30 -8.74 41.36
CA ASP A 395 17.76 -8.75 42.75
C ASP A 395 16.57 -8.41 43.64
N ILE A 396 16.08 -9.41 44.38
CA ILE A 396 14.93 -9.28 45.28
C ILE A 396 15.35 -9.36 46.75
N THR A 397 16.62 -9.09 47.05
CA THR A 397 17.14 -9.09 48.42
C THR A 397 16.42 -8.04 49.28
N ASN A 398 15.79 -8.48 50.38
CA ASN A 398 15.02 -7.63 51.31
C ASN A 398 13.85 -6.85 50.66
N VAL A 399 13.34 -7.35 49.54
CA VAL A 399 12.17 -6.78 48.87
C VAL A 399 10.86 -7.19 49.56
N SER A 400 9.86 -6.32 49.55
CA SER A 400 8.57 -6.60 50.20
C SER A 400 7.82 -7.75 49.53
N THR A 401 7.32 -8.65 50.36
CA THR A 401 6.64 -9.88 49.90
C THR A 401 5.26 -9.60 49.29
N GLY A 402 4.76 -10.52 48.46
CA GLY A 402 3.46 -10.42 47.78
C GLY A 402 3.58 -10.43 46.25
N GLY A 403 2.47 -10.10 45.59
CA GLY A 403 2.42 -9.98 44.13
C GLY A 403 3.07 -8.68 43.65
N TRP A 404 3.82 -8.80 42.56
CA TRP A 404 4.46 -7.72 41.82
C TRP A 404 4.02 -7.79 40.36
N ASP A 405 3.75 -6.63 39.79
CA ASP A 405 3.43 -6.48 38.38
C ASP A 405 4.71 -6.57 37.56
N VAL A 406 4.68 -7.30 36.44
CA VAL A 406 5.81 -7.39 35.52
C VAL A 406 5.58 -6.40 34.38
N VAL A 407 6.49 -5.47 34.19
CA VAL A 407 6.41 -4.47 33.13
C VAL A 407 7.54 -4.67 32.15
N VAL A 408 7.22 -4.79 30.87
CA VAL A 408 8.18 -4.75 29.76
C VAL A 408 7.95 -3.46 28.98
N MET A 409 9.04 -2.79 28.61
CA MET A 409 9.01 -1.58 27.79
C MET A 409 10.06 -1.69 26.68
N ASN A 410 9.62 -1.57 25.44
CA ASN A 410 10.50 -1.56 24.27
C ASN A 410 11.17 -0.18 24.07
N PRO A 411 12.23 -0.10 23.26
CA PRO A 411 12.90 1.17 22.93
C PRO A 411 12.01 2.20 22.23
N ASP A 412 10.97 1.76 21.54
CA ASP A 412 9.94 2.57 20.88
C ASP A 412 8.89 3.14 21.85
N THR A 413 9.07 2.90 23.15
CA THR A 413 8.20 3.31 24.28
C THR A 413 6.90 2.53 24.43
N GLN A 414 6.65 1.52 23.59
CA GLN A 414 5.58 0.57 23.85
C GLN A 414 5.83 -0.11 25.20
N SER A 415 4.78 -0.26 25.99
CA SER A 415 4.89 -0.89 27.30
C SER A 415 3.67 -1.74 27.62
N VAL A 416 3.92 -2.90 28.22
CA VAL A 416 2.88 -3.82 28.67
C VAL A 416 3.11 -4.20 30.11
N THR A 417 2.02 -4.34 30.87
CA THR A 417 2.04 -4.71 32.28
C THR A 417 1.25 -5.99 32.50
N ARG A 418 1.90 -7.01 33.06
CA ARG A 418 1.23 -8.19 33.59
C ARG A 418 1.01 -8.03 35.08
N THR A 419 -0.23 -7.77 35.46
CA THR A 419 -0.63 -7.60 36.86
C THR A 419 -0.41 -8.88 37.68
N ASN A 420 0.21 -8.76 38.85
CA ASN A 420 0.60 -9.86 39.74
C ASN A 420 1.34 -11.00 39.03
N GLY A 421 2.16 -10.66 38.02
CA GLY A 421 2.91 -11.64 37.22
C GLY A 421 3.97 -12.39 38.02
N PHE A 422 4.56 -11.78 39.05
CA PHE A 422 5.63 -12.36 39.86
C PHE A 422 5.31 -12.30 41.36
N ILE A 423 5.64 -13.33 42.12
CA ILE A 423 5.39 -13.40 43.57
C ILE A 423 6.71 -13.44 44.33
N VAL A 424 6.95 -12.44 45.19
CA VAL A 424 8.05 -12.45 46.15
C VAL A 424 7.58 -13.10 47.45
N LYS A 425 8.22 -14.19 47.84
CA LYS A 425 8.01 -14.90 49.11
C LYS A 425 9.04 -14.48 50.15
N CYS A 426 8.63 -14.56 51.41
CA CYS A 426 9.57 -14.42 52.50
C CYS A 426 10.52 -15.64 52.54
N PRO A 427 11.81 -15.46 52.83
CA PRO A 427 12.74 -16.55 53.04
C PRO A 427 12.36 -17.37 54.28
N THR A 428 12.90 -18.56 54.36
CA THR A 428 12.67 -19.46 55.50
C THR A 428 13.31 -18.88 56.77
N PRO A 429 12.59 -18.84 57.90
CA PRO A 429 13.14 -18.36 59.16
C PRO A 429 14.16 -19.37 59.70
N THR A 430 15.20 -18.88 60.39
CA THR A 430 16.26 -19.72 60.96
C THR A 430 16.32 -19.58 62.48
N CYS A 431 16.92 -20.58 63.14
CA CYS A 431 17.13 -20.59 64.59
C CYS A 431 18.53 -21.05 64.97
N SER A 432 19.05 -20.61 66.11
CA SER A 432 20.26 -21.15 66.73
C SER A 432 20.01 -21.51 68.18
N ILE A 433 20.82 -22.44 68.70
CA ILE A 433 20.75 -22.87 70.10
C ILE A 433 22.15 -22.85 70.72
N ASP A 434 22.30 -22.04 71.77
CA ASP A 434 23.56 -21.81 72.47
C ASP A 434 23.43 -22.17 73.95
N LEU A 435 24.54 -22.51 74.60
CA LEU A 435 24.57 -22.73 76.05
C LEU A 435 24.53 -21.38 76.77
N ILE A 436 23.71 -21.28 77.83
CA ILE A 436 23.79 -20.15 78.75
C ILE A 436 25.12 -20.29 79.54
N PRO A 437 25.95 -19.23 79.67
CA PRO A 437 27.23 -19.27 80.38
C PRO A 437 27.10 -19.83 81.81
N PRO A 438 28.16 -20.46 82.36
CA PRO A 438 28.09 -21.18 83.62
C PRO A 438 27.70 -20.27 84.80
N GLY A 439 26.57 -20.60 85.42
CA GLY A 439 26.02 -19.99 86.64
C GLY A 439 25.21 -21.04 87.43
N PRO A 440 24.47 -20.65 88.48
CA PRO A 440 23.71 -21.60 89.32
C PRO A 440 22.51 -22.26 88.61
N LYS A 441 22.33 -22.01 87.31
CA LYS A 441 21.24 -22.53 86.48
C LYS A 441 21.81 -23.00 85.14
N TYR A 442 21.42 -24.19 84.69
CA TYR A 442 21.76 -24.75 83.39
C TYR A 442 20.60 -24.50 82.42
N GLY A 443 20.92 -24.03 81.22
CA GLY A 443 19.91 -23.70 80.23
C GLY A 443 20.49 -23.46 78.85
N VAL A 444 19.60 -23.28 77.89
CA VAL A 444 19.91 -22.97 76.50
C VAL A 444 19.29 -21.62 76.14
N LYS A 445 20.05 -20.81 75.42
CA LYS A 445 19.55 -19.62 74.74
C LYS A 445 19.19 -20.03 73.33
N VAL A 446 17.94 -19.82 72.95
CA VAL A 446 17.51 -19.98 71.57
C VAL A 446 17.45 -18.61 70.92
N SER A 447 18.15 -18.43 69.81
CA SER A 447 18.05 -17.20 69.01
C SER A 447 17.28 -17.48 67.72
N PHE A 448 16.52 -16.50 67.27
CA PHE A 448 15.72 -16.60 66.05
C PHE A 448 16.11 -15.49 65.08
N SER A 449 16.05 -15.78 63.79
CA SER A 449 16.15 -14.77 62.75
C SER A 449 14.94 -14.89 61.83
N ASN A 450 14.07 -13.88 61.87
CA ASN A 450 13.06 -13.67 60.84
C ASN A 450 13.66 -12.72 59.78
N PRO A 451 13.91 -13.21 58.55
CA PRO A 451 14.49 -12.39 57.48
C PRO A 451 13.52 -11.33 56.93
N CYS A 452 12.24 -11.36 57.31
CA CYS A 452 11.23 -10.38 56.84
C CYS A 452 10.70 -9.48 57.94
N SER A 453 10.25 -8.30 57.54
CA SER A 453 9.49 -7.36 58.38
C SER A 453 8.11 -7.90 58.77
N GLU A 454 7.53 -8.76 57.94
CA GLU A 454 6.23 -9.37 58.19
C GLU A 454 6.34 -10.58 59.13
N PRO A 455 5.40 -10.75 60.08
CA PRO A 455 5.40 -11.87 61.02
C PRO A 455 5.11 -13.19 60.30
N GLN A 456 6.03 -14.16 60.41
CA GLN A 456 5.80 -15.51 59.92
C GLN A 456 5.16 -16.41 60.98
N LEU A 457 4.27 -17.29 60.54
CA LEU A 457 3.67 -18.31 61.38
C LEU A 457 4.57 -19.55 61.37
N ILE A 458 5.13 -19.91 62.53
CA ILE A 458 5.98 -21.10 62.69
C ILE A 458 5.55 -21.91 63.91
N GLU A 459 5.72 -23.22 63.84
CA GLU A 459 5.66 -24.12 64.99
C GLU A 459 7.08 -24.40 65.49
N LEU A 460 7.31 -24.14 66.78
CA LEU A 460 8.60 -24.33 67.45
C LEU A 460 8.56 -25.60 68.31
N LYS A 461 9.50 -26.52 68.09
CA LYS A 461 9.70 -27.70 68.94
C LYS A 461 11.07 -27.66 69.60
N ILE A 462 11.09 -27.82 70.92
CA ILE A 462 12.32 -27.90 71.72
C ILE A 462 12.25 -29.13 72.60
N TRP A 463 13.28 -29.97 72.54
CA TRP A 463 13.38 -31.15 73.37
C TRP A 463 14.81 -31.43 73.82
N ALA A 464 14.94 -32.17 74.92
CA ALA A 464 16.22 -32.62 75.45
C ALA A 464 16.28 -34.15 75.46
N GLU A 465 17.43 -34.68 75.11
CA GLU A 465 17.73 -36.11 75.06
C GLU A 465 18.90 -36.46 75.99
N TYR A 466 18.77 -37.57 76.71
CA TYR A 466 19.86 -38.18 77.47
C TYR A 466 19.90 -39.68 77.20
N GLY A 467 21.04 -40.20 76.75
CA GLY A 467 21.20 -41.62 76.42
C GLY A 467 20.24 -42.13 75.31
N GLY A 468 19.80 -41.24 74.40
CA GLY A 468 18.84 -41.56 73.33
C GLY A 468 17.37 -41.54 73.76
N VAL A 469 17.06 -41.07 74.97
CA VAL A 469 15.68 -40.93 75.47
C VAL A 469 15.32 -39.45 75.62
N ASN A 470 14.15 -39.06 75.12
CA ASN A 470 13.58 -37.72 75.33
C ASN A 470 13.22 -37.54 76.80
N ILE A 471 13.89 -36.61 77.47
CA ILE A 471 13.71 -36.33 78.91
C ILE A 471 12.92 -35.04 79.18
N VAL A 472 12.84 -34.13 78.19
CA VAL A 472 12.00 -32.92 78.27
C VAL A 472 11.46 -32.63 76.87
N LEU A 473 10.16 -32.38 76.76
CA LEU A 473 9.52 -31.81 75.58
C LEU A 473 8.83 -30.51 76.01
N LEU A 474 9.41 -29.38 75.61
CA LEU A 474 8.77 -28.08 75.76
C LEU A 474 8.08 -27.78 74.42
N ASN A 475 6.80 -28.16 74.33
CA ASN A 475 5.92 -27.50 73.38
C ASN A 475 5.65 -26.11 73.95
N VAL A 476 6.34 -25.10 73.42
CA VAL A 476 6.00 -23.70 73.70
C VAL A 476 4.66 -23.43 72.99
N GLY A 477 3.56 -23.82 73.65
CA GLY A 477 2.20 -23.66 73.16
C GLY A 477 1.63 -24.91 72.47
N ALA A 478 1.07 -25.85 73.24
CA ALA A 478 0.04 -26.72 72.69
C ALA A 478 -1.16 -25.85 72.26
N GLY A 479 -1.33 -25.63 70.95
CA GLY A 479 -2.55 -25.08 70.37
C GLY A 479 -2.71 -23.56 70.35
N ARG A 480 -1.67 -22.76 70.62
CA ARG A 480 -1.68 -21.33 70.23
C ARG A 480 -0.77 -21.13 69.02
N LYS A 481 -1.40 -20.92 67.86
CA LYS A 481 -0.79 -20.25 66.71
C LYS A 481 -0.36 -18.86 67.19
N THR A 482 0.90 -18.66 67.57
CA THR A 482 1.41 -17.33 67.92
C THR A 482 2.12 -16.75 66.71
N SER A 483 1.73 -15.55 66.28
CA SER A 483 2.54 -14.78 65.34
C SER A 483 3.87 -14.45 66.01
N PHE A 484 5.00 -14.71 65.34
CA PHE A 484 6.29 -14.18 65.77
C PHE A 484 6.27 -12.67 65.52
N PRO A 485 6.27 -11.80 66.53
CA PRO A 485 6.35 -10.36 66.30
C PRO A 485 7.72 -10.03 65.69
N ALA A 486 7.76 -9.08 64.76
CA ALA A 486 9.02 -8.51 64.32
C ALA A 486 9.85 -8.03 65.54
N GLY A 487 11.08 -8.54 65.71
CA GLY A 487 12.01 -8.12 66.77
C GLY A 487 12.18 -9.03 67.99
N LEU A 488 11.63 -10.26 68.01
CA LEU A 488 11.92 -11.23 69.08
C LEU A 488 13.22 -12.00 68.77
N GLU A 489 14.34 -11.49 69.25
CA GLU A 489 15.68 -11.99 68.87
C GLU A 489 16.08 -13.28 69.58
N SER A 490 15.59 -13.52 70.82
CA SER A 490 15.93 -14.74 71.58
C SER A 490 14.96 -15.07 72.70
N ILE A 491 14.94 -16.35 73.11
CA ILE A 491 14.25 -16.87 74.28
C ILE A 491 15.24 -17.66 75.13
N ASP A 492 15.37 -17.31 76.41
CA ASP A 492 16.17 -18.06 77.37
C ASP A 492 15.33 -19.16 78.01
N ILE A 493 15.76 -20.41 77.87
CA ILE A 493 15.11 -21.56 78.50
C ILE A 493 16.02 -22.09 79.58
N THR A 494 15.55 -22.01 80.82
CA THR A 494 16.30 -22.46 81.99
C THR A 494 15.65 -23.70 82.59
N LEU A 495 16.44 -24.75 82.83
CA LEU A 495 15.98 -25.85 83.66
C LEU A 495 15.97 -25.40 85.13
N ILE A 496 14.83 -25.57 85.80
CA ILE A 496 14.73 -25.44 87.25
C ILE A 496 14.76 -26.87 87.81
N PRO A 497 15.85 -27.30 88.45
CA PRO A 497 15.88 -28.63 89.07
C PRO A 497 14.81 -28.71 90.16
N GLN A 498 13.85 -29.63 90.00
CA GLN A 498 12.95 -30.03 91.08
C GLN A 498 13.71 -31.06 91.95
N GLY A 499 14.55 -30.58 92.86
CA GLY A 499 15.31 -31.40 93.81
C GLY A 499 16.83 -31.40 93.58
N SER A 500 17.55 -32.00 94.53
CA SER A 500 19.02 -32.16 94.50
C SER A 500 19.42 -33.27 93.52
N PHE A 501 19.47 -32.93 92.24
CA PHE A 501 20.10 -33.75 91.23
C PHE A 501 21.52 -33.24 90.97
N ASP A 502 22.51 -34.09 91.22
CA ASP A 502 23.86 -33.88 90.71
C ASP A 502 23.84 -33.91 89.18
N PHE A 503 24.60 -33.00 88.60
CA PHE A 503 24.59 -32.56 87.20
C PHE A 503 24.74 -33.71 86.20
N ILE A 504 23.82 -33.80 85.23
CA ILE A 504 23.90 -34.75 84.11
C ILE A 504 24.72 -34.09 83.00
N THR A 505 26.02 -34.40 82.92
CA THR A 505 26.82 -34.15 81.71
C THR A 505 26.31 -35.04 80.57
N GLY A 506 26.34 -34.56 79.32
CA GLY A 506 25.92 -35.34 78.15
C GLY A 506 24.43 -35.25 77.77
N VAL A 507 23.69 -34.25 78.26
CA VAL A 507 22.34 -33.93 77.74
C VAL A 507 22.47 -33.17 76.42
N ARG A 508 21.79 -33.64 75.37
CA ARG A 508 21.68 -32.94 74.08
C ARG A 508 20.33 -32.22 74.00
N TRP A 509 20.36 -30.96 73.63
CA TRP A 509 19.18 -30.16 73.32
C TRP A 509 19.00 -30.05 71.82
N TRP A 510 17.75 -30.05 71.39
CA TRP A 510 17.35 -29.92 70.01
C TRP A 510 16.32 -28.82 69.88
N ILE A 511 16.35 -28.16 68.71
CA ILE A 511 15.36 -27.18 68.29
C ILE A 511 14.98 -27.44 66.84
N ARG A 512 13.68 -27.36 66.55
CA ARG A 512 13.15 -27.47 65.20
C ARG A 512 12.10 -26.39 64.92
N LEU A 513 12.20 -25.77 63.75
CA LEU A 513 11.18 -24.89 63.18
C LEU A 513 10.37 -25.64 62.13
N ILE A 514 9.05 -25.52 62.18
CA ILE A 514 8.12 -26.25 61.31
C ILE A 514 7.08 -25.29 60.73
N ASP A 515 6.72 -25.47 59.47
CA ASP A 515 5.54 -24.86 58.87
C ASP A 515 4.28 -25.43 59.55
N PRO A 516 3.48 -24.62 60.25
CA PRO A 516 2.29 -25.09 60.94
C PRO A 516 1.16 -25.53 59.99
N VAL A 517 1.24 -25.22 58.70
CA VAL A 517 0.27 -25.58 57.67
C VAL A 517 0.72 -26.83 56.91
N SER A 518 1.93 -26.83 56.36
CA SER A 518 2.43 -27.95 55.55
C SER A 518 3.08 -29.07 56.37
N GLY A 519 3.55 -28.76 57.59
CA GLY A 519 4.32 -29.67 58.42
C GLY A 519 5.79 -29.83 58.00
N GLU A 520 6.24 -29.07 57.00
CA GLU A 520 7.63 -29.09 56.54
C GLU A 520 8.57 -28.51 57.60
N THR A 521 9.73 -29.13 57.76
CA THR A 521 10.77 -28.64 58.68
C THR A 521 11.58 -27.55 57.98
N PHE A 522 11.57 -26.35 58.56
CA PHE A 522 12.31 -25.19 58.07
C PHE A 522 13.77 -25.21 58.51
N ASP A 523 14.05 -25.63 59.75
CA ASP A 523 15.40 -25.65 60.34
C ASP A 523 15.45 -26.65 61.52
N ASP A 524 16.59 -27.29 61.76
CA ASP A 524 16.79 -28.30 62.83
C ASP A 524 18.23 -28.23 63.38
N ASN A 525 18.38 -27.80 64.63
CA ASN A 525 19.67 -27.56 65.27
C ASN A 525 19.77 -28.25 66.64
N SER A 526 21.00 -28.52 67.09
CA SER A 526 21.23 -29.15 68.40
C SER A 526 22.53 -28.68 69.07
N VAL A 527 22.54 -28.71 70.41
CA VAL A 527 23.73 -28.44 71.23
C VAL A 527 23.84 -29.43 72.38
N ILE A 528 25.04 -29.87 72.71
CA ILE A 528 25.30 -30.79 73.83
C ILE A 528 25.85 -29.99 75.01
N ILE A 529 25.33 -30.22 76.21
CA ILE A 529 25.94 -29.74 77.45
C ILE A 529 27.13 -30.67 77.76
N PRO A 530 28.39 -30.15 77.71
CA PRO A 530 29.59 -30.95 77.96
C PRO A 530 29.61 -31.61 79.34
#